data_AF-A0A658BNV8-F1
#
_entry.id   AF-A0A658BNV8-F1
#
_cell.length_a   1.000
_cell.length_b   1.000
_cell.length_c   1.000
_cell.angle_alpha   90.00
_cell.angle_beta   90.00
_cell.angle_gamma   90.00
#
_symmetry.space_group_name_H-M   'P 1'
#
loop_
_entity.id
_entity.type
_entity.pdbx_description
1 polymer ?
#
loop_
_entity_poly.entity_id
_entity_poly.type
_entity_poly.pdbx_seq_one_letter_code
_entity_poly.pdbx_strand_id
1 'polypeptide(L)' 'MILILAQDISTESPEFRQLMDHLNALPNIRTRVHREQGAQQTLTEIYLI' A
#
# COMPACT_ATOMS: atom_id res chain seq x y z
N MET A 1 0.77 -11.08 -5.74
CA MET A 1 1.13 -11.09 -4.30
C MET A 1 0.44 -9.92 -3.61
N ILE A 2 0.04 -10.00 -2.34
CA ILE A 2 -0.65 -8.91 -1.63
C ILE A 2 0.16 -8.47 -0.41
N LEU A 3 0.24 -7.16 -0.21
CA LEU A 3 0.77 -6.52 1.00
C LEU A 3 -0.39 -5.84 1.72
N ILE A 4 -0.57 -6.15 3.01
CA ILE A 4 -1.55 -5.48 3.87
C ILE A 4 -0.76 -4.61 4.84
N LEU A 5 -1.02 -3.30 4.80
CA LEU A 5 -0.35 -2.35 5.68
C LEU A 5 -0.99 -2.34 7.07
N ALA A 6 -0.24 -1.82 8.05
CA ALA A 6 -0.81 -1.53 9.36
C ALA A 6 -2.02 -0.59 9.23
N GLN A 7 -2.96 -0.73 10.16
CA GLN A 7 -4.16 0.10 10.22
C GLN A 7 -3.81 1.59 10.25
N ASP A 8 -4.63 2.40 9.59
CA ASP A 8 -4.55 3.86 9.57
C ASP A 8 -3.24 4.47 9.03
N ILE A 9 -2.43 3.70 8.29
CA ILE A 9 -1.32 4.27 7.52
C ILE A 9 -1.86 5.24 6.46
N SER A 10 -1.48 6.52 6.61
CA SER A 10 -1.78 7.56 5.63
C SER A 10 -0.96 7.36 4.36
N THR A 11 -1.58 7.54 3.20
CA THR A 11 -0.90 7.56 1.90
C THR A 11 0.02 8.77 1.72
N GLU A 12 -0.07 9.76 2.62
CA GLU A 12 0.83 10.92 2.66
C GLU A 12 1.99 10.73 3.63
N SER A 13 2.00 9.63 4.39
CA SER A 13 3.07 9.34 5.34
C SER A 13 4.41 9.11 4.62
N PRO A 14 5.54 9.54 5.21
CA PRO A 14 6.86 9.25 4.67
C PRO A 14 7.11 7.75 4.46
N GLU A 15 6.61 6.93 5.38
CA GLU A 15 6.76 5.47 5.35
C GLU A 15 6.04 4.86 4.14
N PHE A 16 4.82 5.31 3.85
CA PHE A 16 4.08 4.86 2.68
C PHE A 16 4.77 5.26 1.37
N ARG A 17 5.29 6.50 1.29
CA ARG A 17 6.04 6.96 0.12
C ARG A 17 7.30 6.14 -0.11
N GLN A 18 8.10 5.92 0.94
CA GLN A 18 9.31 5.13 0.85
C GLN A 18 9.04 3.69 0.39
N LEU A 19 7.96 3.07 0.89
CA LEU A 19 7.51 1.77 0.42
C LEU A 19 7.15 1.79 -1.07
N MET A 20 6.37 2.79 -1.49
CA MET A 20 5.97 2.88 -2.90
C MET A 20 7.13 3.12 -3.85
N ASP A 21 8.11 3.96 -3.46
CA ASP A 21 9.33 4.17 -4.22
C ASP A 21 10.11 2.86 -4.41
N HIS A 22 10.22 2.06 -3.34
CA HIS A 22 10.86 0.75 -3.41
C HIS A 22 10.11 -0.21 -4.36
N LEU A 23 8.78 -0.31 -4.21
CA LEU A 23 7.98 -1.23 -5.03
C LEU A 23 7.97 -0.83 -6.51
N ASN A 24 7.98 0.47 -6.82
CA ASN A 24 8.04 0.98 -8.19
C ASN A 24 9.40 0.74 -8.87
N ALA A 25 10.46 0.51 -8.10
CA ALA A 25 11.77 0.15 -8.63
C ALA A 25 11.90 -1.34 -9.00
N LEU A 26 10.91 -2.17 -8.66
CA LEU A 26 10.98 -3.60 -8.95
C LEU A 26 10.65 -3.89 -10.43
N PRO A 27 11.53 -4.60 -11.16
CA PRO A 27 11.27 -4.92 -12.56
C PRO A 27 10.13 -5.93 -12.69
N ASN A 28 9.29 -5.76 -13.72
CA ASN A 28 8.15 -6.62 -14.04
C ASN A 28 7.08 -6.71 -12.94
N ILE A 29 7.01 -5.74 -12.03
CA ILE A 29 5.96 -5.66 -11.01
C ILE A 29 5.16 -4.38 -11.23
N ARG A 30 3.82 -4.51 -11.20
CA ARG A 30 2.90 -3.38 -11.16
C ARG A 30 2.22 -3.33 -9.80
N THR A 31 2.12 -2.14 -9.24
CA THR A 31 1.46 -1.91 -7.96
C THR A 31 0.07 -1.35 -8.17
N ARG A 32 -0.91 -1.83 -7.41
CA ARG A 32 -2.24 -1.24 -7.31
C ARG A 32 -2.60 -1.07 -5.85
N VAL A 33 -2.84 0.17 -5.44
CA VAL A 33 -3.26 0.51 -4.08
C VAL A 33 -4.78 0.45 -4.00
N HIS A 34 -5.30 -0.24 -2.99
CA HIS A 34 -6.70 -0.26 -2.63
C HIS A 34 -6.87 0.12 -1.17
N ARG A 35 -7.90 0.89 -0.87
CA ARG A 35 -8.19 1.35 0.49
C ARG A 35 -9.58 0.89 0.86
N GLU A 36 -9.64 0.07 1.89
CA GLU A 36 -10.87 -0.52 2.40
C GLU A 36 -11.25 0.21 3.68
N GLN A 37 -12.35 0.97 3.61
CA GLN A 37 -12.87 1.71 4.76
C GLN A 37 -13.92 0.87 5.47
N GLY A 38 -13.52 0.20 6.55
CA GLY A 38 -14.41 -0.56 7.41
C GLY A 38 -15.12 0.31 8.44
N ALA A 39 -16.06 -0.28 9.17
CA ALA A 39 -16.79 0.42 10.24
C ALA A 39 -15.91 0.81 11.44
N GLN A 40 -14.78 0.14 11.64
CA GLN A 40 -13.89 0.35 12.80
C GLN A 40 -12.52 0.92 12.43
N GLN A 41 -12.01 0.60 11.24
CA GLN A 41 -10.66 0.97 10.81
C GLN A 41 -10.58 1.04 9.29
N THR A 42 -9.57 1.75 8.80
CA THR A 42 -9.26 1.76 7.37
C THR A 42 -7.99 0.95 7.12
N LEU A 43 -8.07 0.01 6.17
CA LEU A 43 -6.95 -0.79 5.73
C LEU A 43 -6.49 -0.34 4.36
N THR A 44 -5.18 -0.37 4.15
CA THR A 44 -4.57 -0.12 2.84
C THR A 44 -3.94 -1.42 2.36
N GLU A 45 -4.40 -1.88 1.20
CA GLU A 45 -3.93 -3.07 0.52
C GLU A 45 -3.13 -2.66 -0.72
N ILE A 46 -1.99 -3.31 -0.95
CA ILE A 46 -1.19 -3.12 -2.16
C ILE A 46 -1.09 -4.46 -2.88
N TYR A 47 -1.65 -4.49 -4.09
CA TYR A 47 -1.58 -5.62 -4.99
C TYR A 47 -0.32 -5.51 -5.85
N LEU A 48 0.49 -6.55 -5.85
CA LEU A 48 1.64 -6.74 -6.74
C LEU A 48 1.24 -7.70 -7.86
N ILE A 49 1.20 -7.16 -9.08
CA ILE A 49 0.73 -7.81 -10.31
C ILE A 49 1.92 -8.02 -11.24
#